data_AF-A0A2V8FIQ2-F1
#
_entry.id   AF-A0A2V8FIQ2-F1
#
_cell.length_a   1.000
_cell.length_b   1.000
_cell.length_c   1.000
_cell.angle_alpha   90.00
_cell.angle_beta   90.00
_cell.angle_gamma   90.00
#
_symmetry.space_group_name_H-M   'P 1'
#
loop_
_entity.id
_entity.type
_entity.pdbx_description
1 polymer ?
#
loop_
_entity_poly.entity_id
_entity_poly.type
_entity_poly.pdbx_seq_one_letter_code
_entity_poly.pdbx_strand_id
1 'polypeptide(L)'
;MGPEHVMPPAPFSLALYLIVRVYDTTDLTAATLMESRRAMEDVLGSPHVRVVWRTCPAGRASTTRHDAAPGHTVTDQADCERPLDSQELVMRITTARPETAPDWLGYSYVDTARRTGTLATVFADRIRSAAERLGMETGTLMGRATGILTG
;
A
#
# COMPACT_ATOMS: atom_id res chain seq x y z
N MET A 1 3.97 -37.45 42.14
CA MET A 1 2.87 -36.66 41.54
C MET A 1 3.25 -35.20 41.66
N GLY A 2 3.83 -34.63 40.61
CA GLY A 2 4.25 -33.23 40.57
C GLY A 2 3.11 -32.32 40.12
N PRO A 3 3.11 -31.04 40.50
CA PRO A 3 2.07 -30.10 40.10
C PRO A 3 2.19 -29.81 38.60
N GLU A 4 1.06 -29.93 37.92
CA GLU A 4 0.90 -29.66 36.50
C GLU A 4 1.14 -28.17 36.26
N HIS A 5 2.21 -27.83 35.55
CA HIS A 5 2.43 -26.48 35.03
C HIS A 5 1.36 -26.18 33.98
N VAL A 6 0.27 -25.55 34.42
CA VAL A 6 -0.71 -24.94 33.53
C VAL A 6 0.01 -23.80 32.80
N MET A 7 0.32 -24.03 31.53
CA MET A 7 0.83 -23.02 30.61
C MET A 7 -0.23 -21.91 30.47
N PRO A 8 0.12 -20.63 30.70
CA PRO A 8 -0.85 -19.54 30.53
C PRO A 8 -1.30 -19.49 29.07
N PRO A 9 -2.56 -19.11 28.78
CA PRO A 9 -2.99 -18.86 27.42
C PRO A 9 -2.09 -17.78 26.81
N ALA A 10 -1.55 -18.06 25.62
CA ALA A 10 -0.75 -17.09 24.89
C ALA A 10 -1.51 -15.74 24.84
N PRO A 11 -0.83 -14.60 25.04
CA PRO A 11 -1.49 -13.30 24.92
C PRO A 11 -2.12 -13.22 23.54
N PHE A 12 -3.43 -12.96 23.49
CA PHE A 12 -4.13 -12.62 22.26
C PHE A 12 -3.38 -11.46 21.63
N SER A 13 -2.53 -11.76 20.64
CA SER A 13 -1.77 -10.74 19.94
C SER A 13 -2.78 -9.90 19.18
N LEU A 14 -3.05 -8.69 19.70
CA LEU A 14 -3.86 -7.71 18.99
C LEU A 14 -3.09 -7.32 17.74
N ALA A 15 -3.48 -7.88 16.60
CA ALA A 15 -2.96 -7.43 15.32
C ALA A 15 -3.50 -6.02 15.06
N LEU A 16 -2.59 -5.07 14.84
CA LEU A 16 -2.94 -3.76 14.28
C LEU A 16 -3.31 -3.96 12.82
N TYR A 17 -4.47 -3.44 12.42
CA TYR A 17 -4.86 -3.43 11.02
C TYR A 17 -4.50 -2.08 10.40
N LEU A 18 -3.89 -2.14 9.22
CA LEU A 18 -3.67 -0.98 8.37
C LEU A 18 -4.43 -1.21 7.07
N ILE A 19 -5.45 -0.41 6.81
CA ILE A 19 -6.17 -0.45 5.54
C ILE A 19 -5.48 0.49 4.56
N VAL A 20 -5.08 -0.04 3.42
CA VAL A 20 -4.47 0.74 2.34
C VAL A 20 -5.46 0.87 1.20
N ARG A 21 -5.95 2.09 0.97
CA ARG A 21 -6.81 2.42 -0.18
C ARG A 21 -5.93 2.81 -1.36
N VAL A 22 -5.91 1.98 -2.40
CA VAL A 22 -5.10 2.17 -3.60
C VAL A 22 -5.93 2.87 -4.68
N TYR A 23 -5.45 4.02 -5.13
CA TYR A 23 -5.97 4.76 -6.27
C TYR A 23 -4.91 4.75 -7.36
N ASP A 24 -5.14 3.95 -8.39
CA ASP A 24 -4.26 3.89 -9.56
C ASP A 24 -4.85 4.66 -10.72
N THR A 25 -4.07 5.60 -11.26
CA THR A 25 -4.42 6.41 -12.44
C THR A 25 -3.55 6.07 -13.65
N THR A 26 -2.72 5.04 -13.55
CA THR A 26 -1.70 4.64 -14.53
C THR A 26 -1.96 3.28 -15.16
N ASP A 27 -3.09 2.65 -14.84
CA ASP A 27 -3.54 1.33 -15.32
C ASP A 27 -2.46 0.23 -15.12
N LEU A 28 -1.83 0.15 -13.94
CA LEU A 28 -0.88 -0.93 -13.66
C LEU A 28 -1.56 -2.29 -13.73
N THR A 29 -0.81 -3.28 -14.21
CA THR A 29 -1.32 -4.65 -14.28
C THR A 29 -1.54 -5.23 -12.88
N ALA A 30 -2.50 -6.13 -12.75
CA ALA A 30 -2.77 -6.87 -11.52
C ALA A 30 -1.52 -7.63 -11.00
N ALA A 31 -0.66 -8.12 -11.91
CA ALA A 31 0.58 -8.78 -11.54
C ALA A 31 1.58 -7.82 -10.88
N THR A 32 1.77 -6.63 -11.46
CA THR A 32 2.64 -5.58 -10.92
C THR A 32 2.16 -5.12 -9.54
N LEU A 33 0.85 -4.92 -9.36
CA LEU A 33 0.28 -4.54 -8.07
C LEU A 33 0.45 -5.64 -7.01
N MET A 34 0.28 -6.92 -7.40
CA MET A 34 0.49 -8.06 -6.51
C MET A 34 1.97 -8.18 -6.06
N GLU A 35 2.92 -7.96 -6.97
CA GLU A 35 4.35 -7.93 -6.64
C GLU A 35 4.71 -6.78 -5.71
N SER A 36 4.18 -5.58 -6.00
CA SER A 36 4.34 -4.39 -5.16
C SER A 36 3.82 -4.63 -3.75
N ARG A 37 2.62 -5.20 -3.62
CA ARG A 37 2.05 -5.60 -2.34
C ARG A 37 2.99 -6.52 -1.56
N ARG A 38 3.43 -7.62 -2.17
CA ARG A 38 4.32 -8.60 -1.52
C ARG A 38 5.61 -7.94 -1.03
N ALA A 39 6.27 -7.17 -1.90
CA ALA A 39 7.50 -6.50 -1.55
C ALA A 39 7.31 -5.44 -0.46
N MET A 40 6.17 -4.75 -0.41
CA MET A 40 5.85 -3.81 0.67
C MET A 40 5.62 -4.54 2.01
N GLU A 41 4.85 -5.62 2.00
CA GLU A 41 4.59 -6.44 3.19
C GLU A 41 5.90 -7.02 3.75
N ASP A 42 6.82 -7.46 2.89
CA ASP A 42 8.16 -7.92 3.28
C ASP A 42 8.98 -6.79 3.94
N VAL A 43 8.89 -5.55 3.42
CA VAL A 43 9.60 -4.38 4.00
C VAL A 43 9.01 -3.99 5.35
N LEU A 44 7.69 -4.03 5.50
CA LEU A 44 7.03 -3.70 6.77
C LEU A 44 7.41 -4.70 7.87
N GLY A 45 7.67 -5.96 7.52
CA GLY A 45 8.39 -6.93 8.35
C GLY A 45 7.81 -7.21 9.76
N SER A 46 6.62 -6.70 10.07
CA SER A 46 6.07 -6.69 11.42
C SER A 46 5.00 -7.77 11.57
N PRO A 47 5.22 -8.81 12.39
CA PRO A 47 4.23 -9.87 12.61
C PRO A 47 2.94 -9.38 13.26
N HIS A 48 2.91 -8.12 13.72
CA HIS A 48 1.78 -7.52 14.43
C HIS A 48 0.95 -6.56 13.56
N VAL A 49 1.39 -6.26 12.32
CA VAL A 49 0.65 -5.38 11.41
C VAL A 49 0.06 -6.21 10.27
N ARG A 50 -1.28 -6.26 10.20
CA ARG A 50 -1.98 -6.86 9.06
C ARG A 50 -2.42 -5.77 8.11
N VAL A 51 -1.87 -5.79 6.90
CA VAL A 51 -2.23 -4.86 5.84
C VAL A 51 -3.45 -5.40 5.08
N VAL A 52 -4.49 -4.59 4.96
CA VAL A 52 -5.70 -4.89 4.19
C VAL A 52 -5.74 -3.96 2.99
N TRP A 53 -5.71 -4.53 1.79
CA TRP A 53 -5.63 -3.77 0.56
C TRP A 53 -6.99 -3.60 -0.08
N ARG A 54 -7.36 -2.34 -0.35
CA ARG A 54 -8.60 -1.99 -1.04
C ARG A 54 -8.25 -1.28 -2.33
N THR A 55 -8.68 -1.83 -3.45
CA THR A 55 -8.54 -1.15 -4.75
C THR A 55 -9.76 -0.27 -4.95
N CYS A 56 -9.50 1.04 -5.08
CA CYS A 56 -10.51 2.04 -5.39
C CYS A 56 -10.60 2.26 -6.91
N PRO A 57 -11.80 2.50 -7.46
CA PRO A 57 -11.96 2.78 -8.88
C PRO A 57 -11.20 4.03 -9.30
N ALA A 58 -10.66 4.02 -10.53
CA ALA A 58 -10.02 5.17 -11.15
C ALA A 58 -11.07 6.25 -11.52
N GLY A 59 -11.66 6.92 -10.53
CA GLY A 59 -12.62 8.00 -10.69
C GLY A 59 -13.94 7.62 -11.39
N ARG A 60 -14.91 8.55 -11.35
CA ARG A 60 -16.25 8.38 -11.94
C ARG A 60 -16.26 8.21 -13.47
N ALA A 61 -15.15 8.44 -14.16
CA ALA A 61 -15.03 8.44 -15.61
C ALA A 61 -14.43 7.14 -16.19
N SER A 62 -13.96 6.20 -15.35
CA SER A 62 -13.39 4.95 -15.85
C SER A 62 -14.49 3.95 -16.22
N THR A 63 -14.55 3.58 -17.49
CA THR A 63 -15.39 2.50 -18.02
C THR A 63 -14.73 1.13 -17.89
N THR A 64 -13.47 1.10 -17.47
CA THR A 64 -12.65 -0.11 -17.38
C THR A 64 -12.80 -0.69 -15.99
N ARG A 65 -13.41 -1.87 -15.89
CA ARG A 65 -13.39 -2.64 -14.63
C ARG A 65 -11.92 -2.93 -14.32
N HIS A 66 -11.41 -2.25 -13.30
CA HIS A 66 -10.14 -2.64 -12.71
C HIS A 66 -10.42 -3.86 -11.86
N ASP A 67 -10.10 -5.04 -12.39
CA ASP A 67 -10.12 -6.24 -11.57
C ASP A 67 -9.13 -6.04 -10.41
N ALA A 68 -9.55 -6.35 -9.18
CA ALA A 68 -8.64 -6.28 -8.05
C ALA A 68 -7.44 -7.19 -8.31
N ALA A 69 -6.24 -6.67 -8.01
CA ALA A 69 -5.06 -7.50 -7.94
C ALA A 69 -5.29 -8.62 -6.90
N PRO A 70 -4.74 -9.84 -7.11
CA PRO A 70 -4.86 -10.91 -6.13
C PRO A 70 -4.42 -10.49 -4.71
N GLY A 71 -5.33 -10.60 -3.75
CA GLY A 71 -5.15 -10.17 -2.37
C GLY A 71 -5.67 -8.77 -2.04
N HIS A 72 -6.28 -8.08 -3.02
CA HIS A 72 -7.03 -6.84 -2.81
C HIS A 72 -8.53 -7.13 -2.84
N THR A 73 -9.30 -6.37 -2.07
CA THR A 73 -10.76 -6.31 -2.24
C THR A 73 -11.12 -5.14 -3.14
N VAL A 74 -11.96 -5.37 -4.16
CA VAL A 74 -12.59 -4.26 -4.89
C VAL A 74 -13.58 -3.58 -3.94
N THR A 75 -13.47 -2.26 -3.81
CA THR A 75 -14.37 -1.44 -3.00
C THR A 75 -15.19 -0.55 -3.92
N ASP A 76 -16.44 -0.27 -3.55
CA ASP A 76 -17.28 0.63 -4.34
C ASP A 76 -16.80 2.09 -4.23
N GLN A 77 -17.29 2.94 -5.14
CA GLN A 77 -16.87 4.34 -5.18
C GLN A 77 -17.27 5.11 -3.90
N ALA A 78 -18.40 4.78 -3.29
CA ALA A 78 -18.90 5.49 -2.11
C ALA A 78 -18.01 5.23 -0.88
N ASP A 79 -17.59 3.98 -0.69
CA ASP A 79 -16.66 3.57 0.36
C ASP A 79 -15.25 4.13 0.14
N CYS A 80 -14.85 4.40 -1.10
CA CYS A 80 -13.60 5.06 -1.40
C CYS A 80 -13.67 6.57 -1.13
N GLU A 81 -14.77 7.24 -1.47
CA GLU A 81 -14.96 8.68 -1.26
C GLU A 81 -15.21 9.08 0.21
N ARG A 82 -15.53 8.11 1.10
CA ARG A 82 -15.74 8.40 2.52
C ARG A 82 -14.46 8.92 3.19
N PRO A 83 -14.56 9.79 4.22
CA PRO A 83 -13.41 10.22 5.02
C PRO A 83 -12.57 9.04 5.55
N LEU A 84 -11.27 9.28 5.69
CA LEU A 84 -10.34 8.29 6.23
C LEU A 84 -10.52 8.14 7.73
N ASP A 85 -10.51 6.89 8.19
CA ASP A 85 -10.36 6.56 9.60
C ASP A 85 -8.88 6.58 10.01
N SER A 86 -8.63 6.55 11.31
CA SER A 86 -7.33 6.49 11.98
C SER A 86 -6.43 5.31 11.56
N GLN A 87 -7.00 4.23 11.03
CA GLN A 87 -6.28 3.04 10.57
C GLN A 87 -6.21 2.95 9.04
N GLU A 88 -6.46 4.04 8.32
CA GLU A 88 -6.47 4.07 6.87
C GLU A 88 -5.38 4.96 6.28
N LEU A 89 -4.71 4.41 5.27
CA LEU A 89 -3.72 5.11 4.45
C LEU A 89 -4.19 5.16 3.00
N VAL A 90 -4.04 6.30 2.35
CA VAL A 90 -4.26 6.43 0.91
C VAL A 90 -2.94 6.20 0.18
N MET A 91 -2.94 5.32 -0.81
CA MET A 91 -1.86 5.19 -1.77
C MET A 91 -2.37 5.67 -3.13
N ARG A 92 -1.77 6.73 -3.64
CA ARG A 92 -2.02 7.25 -4.98
C ARG A 92 -0.87 6.87 -5.90
N ILE A 93 -1.19 6.09 -6.92
CA ILE A 93 -0.29 5.71 -8.00
C ILE A 93 -0.63 6.60 -9.20
N THR A 94 0.36 7.36 -9.65
CA THR A 94 0.19 8.35 -10.71
C THR A 94 1.48 8.53 -11.51
N THR A 95 1.41 9.32 -12.57
CA THR A 95 2.58 9.75 -13.34
C THR A 95 3.17 11.01 -12.72
N ALA A 96 4.49 11.11 -12.63
CA ALA A 96 5.16 12.33 -12.18
C ALA A 96 4.82 13.51 -13.09
N ARG A 97 4.54 14.67 -12.47
CA ARG A 97 4.33 15.92 -13.22
C ARG A 97 5.68 16.57 -13.57
N PRO A 98 5.76 17.44 -14.58
CA PRO A 98 7.02 18.12 -14.95
C PRO A 98 7.71 18.85 -13.79
N GLU A 99 6.94 19.41 -12.85
CA GLU A 99 7.42 20.11 -11.65
C GLU A 99 7.91 19.18 -10.53
N THR A 100 7.72 17.86 -10.66
CA THR A 100 8.16 16.88 -9.67
C THR A 100 9.68 16.75 -9.73
N ALA A 101 10.34 16.73 -8.56
CA ALA A 101 11.78 16.56 -8.49
C ALA A 101 12.23 15.29 -9.25
N PRO A 102 13.26 15.37 -10.12
CA PRO A 102 13.56 14.32 -11.10
C PRO A 102 13.83 12.92 -10.51
N ASP A 103 14.41 12.88 -9.31
CA ASP A 103 14.87 11.66 -8.65
C ASP A 103 13.87 11.11 -7.63
N TRP A 104 12.70 11.75 -7.48
CA TRP A 104 11.67 11.27 -6.57
C TRP A 104 10.89 10.12 -7.21
N LEU A 105 10.86 8.98 -6.53
CA LEU A 105 9.99 7.84 -6.88
C LEU A 105 8.59 7.97 -6.27
N GLY A 106 8.44 8.88 -5.32
CA GLY A 106 7.22 9.12 -4.57
C GLY A 106 7.51 9.97 -3.34
N TYR A 107 6.46 10.26 -2.58
CA TYR A 107 6.54 10.94 -1.28
C TYR A 107 5.37 10.54 -0.40
N SER A 108 5.52 10.67 0.91
CA SER A 108 4.45 10.49 1.87
C SER A 108 4.14 11.79 2.59
N TYR A 109 2.87 11.92 2.99
CA TYR A 109 2.39 12.93 3.89
C TYR A 109 1.92 12.23 5.17
N VAL A 110 2.67 12.47 6.25
CA VAL A 110 2.38 11.96 7.58
C VAL A 110 1.98 13.13 8.47
N ASP A 111 0.76 13.11 9.00
CA ASP A 111 0.38 14.01 10.08
C ASP A 111 1.04 13.47 11.36
N THR A 112 2.16 14.08 11.74
CA THR A 112 2.96 13.67 12.92
C THR A 112 2.30 14.07 14.24
N ALA A 113 1.42 15.08 14.25
CA ALA A 113 0.71 15.53 15.44
C ALA A 113 -0.39 14.54 15.82
N ARG A 114 -1.09 14.00 14.82
CA ARG A 114 -2.11 12.96 15.01
C ARG A 114 -1.55 11.55 14.89
N ARG A 115 -0.27 11.42 14.48
CA ARG A 115 0.40 10.16 14.12
C ARG A 115 -0.40 9.35 13.09
N THR A 116 -1.05 10.04 12.16
CA THR A 116 -1.84 9.42 11.09
C THR A 116 -1.14 9.65 9.76
N GLY A 117 -0.64 8.57 9.14
CA GLY A 117 -0.17 8.58 7.77
C GLY A 117 -1.37 8.64 6.82
N THR A 118 -1.59 9.78 6.17
CA THR A 118 -2.85 10.00 5.43
C THR A 118 -2.70 9.68 3.94
N LEU A 119 -1.50 9.88 3.37
CA LEU A 119 -1.28 9.75 1.92
C LEU A 119 0.16 9.38 1.56
N ALA A 120 0.33 8.37 0.73
CA ALA A 120 1.54 8.10 -0.03
C ALA A 120 1.25 8.33 -1.53
N THR A 121 2.12 9.07 -2.22
CA THR A 121 2.11 9.21 -3.68
C THR A 121 3.28 8.46 -4.26
N VAL A 122 3.01 7.66 -5.29
CA VAL A 122 3.98 6.81 -5.96
C VAL A 122 3.96 7.14 -7.45
N PHE A 123 5.13 7.41 -8.04
CA PHE A 123 5.28 7.79 -9.44
C PHE A 123 5.65 6.57 -10.30
N ALA A 124 4.65 5.98 -10.96
CA ALA A 124 4.79 4.72 -11.68
C ALA A 124 5.79 4.81 -12.85
N ASP A 125 5.79 5.92 -13.58
CA ASP A 125 6.72 6.19 -14.68
C ASP A 125 8.18 6.24 -14.21
N ARG A 126 8.42 6.87 -13.05
CA ARG A 126 9.75 7.00 -12.46
C ARG A 126 10.24 5.67 -11.92
N ILE A 127 9.36 4.90 -11.28
CA ILE A 127 9.69 3.56 -10.80
C ILE A 127 10.00 2.62 -11.96
N ARG A 128 9.19 2.60 -13.02
CA ARG A 128 9.46 1.78 -14.20
C ARG A 128 10.83 2.12 -14.81
N SER A 129 11.11 3.40 -15.02
CA SER A 129 12.40 3.84 -15.55
C SER A 129 13.57 3.48 -14.62
N ALA A 130 13.40 3.57 -13.31
CA ALA A 130 14.43 3.16 -12.35
C ALA A 130 14.61 1.64 -12.32
N ALA A 131 13.53 0.88 -12.38
CA ALA A 131 13.53 -0.58 -12.40
C ALA A 131 14.27 -1.12 -13.64
N GLU A 132 14.00 -0.53 -14.82
CA GLU A 132 14.72 -0.85 -16.06
C GLU A 132 16.23 -0.61 -15.93
N ARG A 133 16.65 0.54 -15.38
CA ARG A 133 18.08 0.84 -15.16
C ARG A 133 18.74 -0.11 -14.17
N LEU A 134 17.99 -0.61 -13.19
CA LEU A 134 18.50 -1.48 -12.13
C LEU A 134 18.34 -2.97 -12.47
N GLY A 135 17.71 -3.33 -13.59
CA GLY A 135 17.38 -4.72 -13.93
C GLY A 135 16.44 -5.37 -12.90
N MET A 136 15.52 -4.61 -12.32
CA MET A 136 14.55 -5.08 -11.32
C MET A 136 13.13 -5.14 -11.89
N GLU A 137 12.31 -6.01 -11.31
CA GLU A 137 10.87 -6.00 -11.59
C GLU A 137 10.23 -4.71 -11.05
N THR A 138 9.40 -4.07 -11.88
CA THR A 138 8.75 -2.80 -11.54
C THR A 138 7.91 -2.91 -10.26
N GLY A 139 7.14 -4.01 -10.12
CA GLY A 139 6.34 -4.26 -8.93
C GLY A 139 7.21 -4.37 -7.68
N THR A 140 8.32 -5.10 -7.75
CA THR A 140 9.25 -5.24 -6.61
C THR A 140 9.83 -3.89 -6.16
N LEU A 141 10.31 -3.07 -7.08
CA LEU A 141 10.86 -1.75 -6.74
C LEU A 141 9.78 -0.84 -6.16
N MET A 142 8.56 -0.90 -6.70
CA MET A 142 7.42 -0.15 -6.22
C MET A 142 7.07 -0.49 -4.77
N GLY A 143 6.98 -1.78 -4.44
CA GLY A 143 6.68 -2.22 -3.08
C GLY A 143 7.72 -1.76 -2.07
N ARG A 144 9.00 -1.84 -2.46
CA ARG A 144 10.11 -1.36 -1.62
C ARG A 144 10.07 0.15 -1.38
N ALA A 145 9.85 0.93 -2.43
CA ALA A 145 9.72 2.37 -2.32
C ALA A 145 8.54 2.73 -1.40
N THR A 146 7.42 2.04 -1.57
CA THR A 146 6.21 2.28 -0.78
C THR A 146 6.40 1.93 0.70
N GLY A 147 7.02 0.79 1.02
CA GLY A 147 7.24 0.38 2.41
C GLY A 147 8.03 1.42 3.22
N ILE A 148 9.01 2.08 2.58
CA ILE A 148 9.79 3.18 3.18
C ILE A 148 8.94 4.45 3.37
N LEU A 149 8.00 4.72 2.45
CA LEU A 149 7.13 5.89 2.54
C LEU A 149 6.07 5.76 3.65
N THR A 150 5.76 4.53 4.09
CA THR A 150 4.72 4.25 5.08
C THR A 150 5.24 3.86 6.46
N GLY A 151 6.55 3.67 6.63
CA GLY A 151 7.21 3.35 7.90
C GLY A 151 7.85 4.57 8.56
#